data_AF-A0A9W9YWV4-F1
#
_entry.id   AF-A0A9W9YWV4-F1
#
_cell.length_a   1.000
_cell.length_b   1.000
_cell.length_c   1.000
_cell.angle_alpha   90.00
_cell.angle_beta   90.00
_cell.angle_gamma   90.00
#
_symmetry.space_group_name_H-M   'P 1'
#
loop_
_entity.id
_entity.type
_entity.pdbx_description
1 polymer ?
#
loop_
_entity_poly.entity_id
_entity_poly.type
_entity_poly.pdbx_seq_one_letter_code
_entity_poly.pdbx_strand_id
1 'polypeptide(L)'
;MTSLLWNIAQLKDVVDIPLVTQSAENLGSCLNSVLKAGAVIASGNLGSGVQEQGKSLVTTSMKIISLVGDAVLASRVPEEEMISIRTTELAMTLGRHSPAKLAGLEIEGGDGRFVLPADKKSLVSRITEATFVDTQMLSIPFNPYTWDSTKQRVNSDVLALDLKDETRKLIKVSNLTSDVIIVTPLKPQTVSLENPQYFTKNDDLRFHEIDVKYDNTLIMLEITPDETSINLFVYMRYGQRPTTQEHDLNVTVSKNERCVWTPSAHDRNGGATECSVNPLTPIETLAKQPGKYFLGVQSYNTTAANSHKRKRRSCFGNGRQKRSCVEVKDPHPLPLRAKI
;
A
#
# COMPACT_ATOMS: atom_id res chain seq x y z
N MET A 1 -0.52 24.79 30.27
CA MET A 1 0.57 23.82 30.50
C MET A 1 1.71 24.02 29.50
N THR A 2 1.48 24.04 28.19
CA THR A 2 2.54 24.36 27.19
C THR A 2 3.16 25.73 27.39
N SER A 3 2.38 26.74 27.79
CA SER A 3 2.88 28.09 28.13
C SER A 3 3.84 28.09 29.33
N LEU A 4 3.58 27.27 30.35
CA LEU A 4 4.45 27.14 31.51
C LEU A 4 5.76 26.43 31.13
N LEU A 5 5.64 25.32 30.37
CA LEU A 5 6.80 24.59 29.86
C LEU A 5 7.72 25.48 29.03
N TRP A 6 7.13 26.29 28.16
CA TRP A 6 7.85 27.27 27.35
C TRP A 6 8.58 28.30 28.21
N ASN A 7 7.91 28.89 29.19
CA ASN A 7 8.50 29.91 30.06
C ASN A 7 9.70 29.36 30.85
N ILE A 8 9.58 28.14 31.38
CA ILE A 8 10.67 27.46 32.10
C ILE A 8 11.83 27.18 31.15
N ALA A 9 11.55 26.66 29.95
CA ALA A 9 12.60 26.37 28.96
C ALA A 9 13.37 27.61 28.51
N GLN A 10 12.72 28.79 28.45
CA GLN A 10 13.39 30.04 28.10
C GLN A 10 14.36 30.55 29.16
N LEU A 11 14.15 30.22 30.43
CA LEU A 11 15.07 30.62 31.50
C LEU A 11 16.43 29.93 31.37
N LYS A 12 16.49 28.79 30.65
CA LYS A 12 17.70 27.98 30.43
C LYS A 12 18.46 27.68 31.72
N ASP A 13 17.75 27.59 32.84
CA ASP A 13 18.34 27.16 34.09
C ASP A 13 18.67 25.66 33.97
N VAL A 14 19.94 25.33 34.20
CA VAL A 14 20.45 23.95 34.08
C VAL A 14 19.67 23.00 35.00
N VAL A 15 19.18 23.50 36.14
CA VAL A 15 18.39 22.71 37.10
C VAL A 15 17.04 22.29 36.53
N ASP A 16 16.46 23.08 35.62
CA ASP A 16 15.11 22.87 35.09
C ASP A 16 15.08 22.03 33.80
N ILE A 17 16.21 21.79 33.13
CA ILE A 17 16.27 21.02 31.87
C ILE A 17 15.68 19.60 32.03
N PRO A 18 16.02 18.83 33.09
CA PRO A 18 15.39 17.53 33.32
C PRO A 18 13.88 17.63 33.54
N LEU A 19 13.43 18.70 34.21
CA LEU A 19 12.01 18.94 34.47
C LEU A 19 11.22 19.27 33.19
N VAL A 20 11.83 20.02 32.27
CA VAL A 20 11.24 20.33 30.94
C VAL A 20 11.04 19.03 30.15
N THR A 21 12.06 18.16 30.13
CA THR A 21 11.98 16.88 29.41
C THR A 21 10.92 15.96 30.02
N GLN A 22 10.91 15.79 31.35
CA GLN A 22 9.92 14.97 32.04
C GLN A 22 8.49 15.48 31.85
N SER A 23 8.31 16.81 31.87
CA SER A 23 7.02 17.44 31.60
C SER A 23 6.55 17.21 30.17
N ALA A 24 7.48 17.23 29.22
CA ALA A 24 7.20 16.95 27.81
C ALA A 24 6.77 15.49 27.59
N GLU A 25 7.40 14.52 28.26
CA GLU A 25 6.98 13.11 28.24
C GLU A 25 5.57 12.90 28.80
N ASN A 26 5.26 13.54 29.94
CA ASN A 26 3.94 13.47 30.56
C ASN A 26 2.86 14.09 29.65
N LEU A 27 3.16 15.24 29.06
CA LEU A 27 2.28 15.88 28.08
C LEU A 27 2.12 15.02 26.83
N GLY A 28 3.20 14.45 26.30
CA GLY A 28 3.17 13.53 25.16
C GLY A 28 2.25 12.33 25.42
N SER A 29 2.32 11.74 26.61
CA SER A 29 1.49 10.60 27.01
C SER A 29 -0.01 10.96 27.08
N CYS A 30 -0.32 12.14 27.64
CA CYS A 30 -1.68 12.66 27.68
C CYS A 30 -2.21 12.94 26.27
N LEU A 31 -1.42 13.63 25.44
CA LEU A 31 -1.79 14.00 24.08
C LEU A 31 -1.95 12.78 23.17
N ASN A 32 -1.16 11.74 23.36
CA ASN A 32 -1.33 10.47 22.66
C ASN A 32 -2.71 9.86 22.92
N SER A 33 -3.17 9.87 24.17
CA SER A 33 -4.51 9.38 24.54
C SER A 33 -5.62 10.20 23.88
N VAL A 34 -5.49 11.53 23.86
CA VAL A 34 -6.44 12.44 23.20
C VAL A 34 -6.44 12.24 21.69
N LEU A 35 -5.26 12.08 21.09
CA LEU A 35 -5.08 11.85 19.66
C LEU A 35 -5.80 10.57 19.21
N LYS A 36 -5.60 9.48 19.96
CA LYS A 36 -6.26 8.19 19.70
C LYS A 36 -7.78 8.28 19.85
N ALA A 37 -8.27 8.92 20.92
CA ALA A 37 -9.70 9.13 21.13
C ALA A 37 -10.32 9.98 20.00
N GLY A 38 -9.67 11.08 19.63
CA GLY A 38 -10.09 11.93 18.52
C GLY A 38 -10.14 11.18 17.19
N ALA A 39 -9.14 10.33 16.93
CA ALA A 39 -9.10 9.47 15.75
C ALA A 39 -10.27 8.47 15.74
N VAL A 40 -10.62 7.84 16.87
CA VAL A 40 -11.79 6.95 16.94
C VAL A 40 -13.09 7.72 16.65
N ILE A 41 -13.25 8.89 17.25
CA ILE A 41 -14.43 9.76 17.07
C ILE A 41 -14.57 10.21 15.60
N ALA A 42 -13.46 10.53 14.94
CA ALA A 42 -13.44 11.02 13.56
C ALA A 42 -13.70 9.93 12.49
N SER A 43 -13.79 8.65 12.89
CA SER A 43 -13.88 7.52 11.95
C SER A 43 -15.19 7.40 11.18
N GLY A 44 -16.24 8.16 11.56
CA GLY A 44 -17.49 8.33 10.80
C GLY A 44 -18.72 7.63 11.37
N ASN A 45 -18.62 6.87 12.47
CA ASN A 45 -19.72 6.06 13.00
C ASN A 45 -20.71 6.82 13.91
N LEU A 46 -20.43 8.10 14.24
CA LEU A 46 -21.14 8.85 15.30
C LEU A 46 -21.89 10.10 14.80
N GLY A 47 -22.09 10.25 13.49
CA GLY A 47 -22.72 11.42 12.88
C GLY A 47 -21.74 12.57 12.56
N SER A 48 -22.11 13.45 11.64
CA SER A 48 -21.21 14.46 11.05
C SER A 48 -20.66 15.47 12.06
N GLY A 49 -21.48 15.97 12.98
CA GLY A 49 -21.05 16.94 14.00
C GLY A 49 -20.00 16.37 14.96
N VAL A 50 -20.20 15.13 15.41
CA VAL A 50 -19.26 14.41 16.29
C VAL A 50 -17.96 14.09 15.54
N GLN A 51 -18.07 13.75 14.25
CA GLN A 51 -16.90 13.50 13.41
C GLN A 51 -15.98 14.74 13.31
N GLU A 52 -16.55 15.92 13.07
CA GLU A 52 -15.77 17.17 13.00
C GLU A 52 -15.10 17.51 14.33
N GLN A 53 -15.75 17.21 15.46
CA GLN A 53 -15.10 17.33 16.78
C GLN A 53 -13.89 16.40 16.90
N GLY A 54 -14.00 15.16 16.44
CA GLY A 54 -12.87 14.22 16.39
C GLY A 54 -11.70 14.74 15.55
N LYS A 55 -11.97 15.26 14.35
CA LYS A 55 -10.95 15.87 13.48
C LYS A 55 -10.28 17.07 14.15
N SER A 56 -11.06 17.90 14.82
CA SER A 56 -10.58 19.07 15.57
C SER A 56 -9.68 18.65 16.74
N LEU A 57 -10.05 17.60 17.48
CA LEU A 57 -9.24 17.04 18.57
C LEU A 57 -7.89 16.52 18.05
N VAL A 58 -7.90 15.76 16.95
CA VAL A 58 -6.65 15.26 16.32
C VAL A 58 -5.77 16.43 15.89
N THR A 59 -6.33 17.40 15.16
CA THR A 59 -5.60 18.57 14.65
C THR A 59 -5.01 19.41 15.80
N THR A 60 -5.79 19.63 16.86
CA THR A 60 -5.35 20.40 18.02
C THR A 60 -4.28 19.65 18.81
N SER A 61 -4.42 18.33 18.96
CA SER A 61 -3.42 17.49 19.63
C SER A 61 -2.08 17.54 18.90
N MET A 62 -2.08 17.38 17.57
CA MET A 62 -0.86 17.49 16.76
C MET A 62 -0.18 18.86 16.89
N LYS A 63 -0.96 19.95 16.94
CA LYS A 63 -0.42 21.31 17.18
C LYS A 63 0.22 21.42 18.57
N ILE A 64 -0.44 20.90 19.61
CA ILE A 64 0.09 20.95 20.98
C ILE A 64 1.36 20.10 21.09
N ILE A 65 1.39 18.92 20.46
CA ILE A 65 2.58 18.06 20.36
C ILE A 65 3.75 18.86 19.73
N SER A 66 3.51 19.59 18.64
CA SER A 66 4.52 20.46 18.01
C SER A 66 5.03 21.55 18.95
N LEU A 67 4.15 22.18 19.74
CA LEU A 67 4.53 23.20 20.74
C LEU A 67 5.33 22.61 21.91
N VAL A 68 5.07 21.35 22.30
CA VAL A 68 5.89 20.64 23.30
C VAL A 68 7.31 20.45 22.76
N GLY A 69 7.44 20.05 21.49
CA GLY A 69 8.74 19.96 20.81
C GLY A 69 9.48 21.30 20.78
N ASP A 70 8.79 22.39 20.46
CA ASP A 70 9.36 23.75 20.49
C ASP A 70 9.91 24.11 21.87
N ALA A 71 9.15 23.81 22.94
CA ALA A 71 9.55 24.12 24.30
C ALA A 71 10.80 23.34 24.72
N VAL A 72 10.91 22.07 24.36
CA VAL A 72 12.10 21.26 24.65
C VAL A 72 13.32 21.81 23.91
N LEU A 73 13.17 22.13 22.61
CA LEU A 73 14.25 22.69 21.79
C LEU A 73 14.69 24.09 22.23
N ALA A 74 13.83 24.88 22.88
CA ALA A 74 14.21 26.20 23.41
C ALA A 74 15.38 26.13 24.42
N SER A 75 15.52 25.00 25.12
CA SER A 75 16.61 24.75 26.07
C SER A 75 17.90 24.20 25.43
N ARG A 76 17.88 23.85 24.14
CA ARG A 76 18.99 23.20 23.43
C ARG A 76 19.85 24.18 22.66
N VAL A 77 21.14 23.87 22.50
CA VAL A 77 22.03 24.61 21.59
C VAL A 77 22.25 23.83 20.29
N PRO A 78 22.62 24.49 19.17
CA PRO A 78 22.88 23.81 17.92
C PRO A 78 23.96 22.74 18.02
N GLU A 79 23.78 21.64 17.27
CA GLU A 79 24.68 20.49 17.17
C GLU A 79 24.78 19.63 18.44
N GLU A 80 23.94 19.87 19.44
CA GLU A 80 23.69 18.88 20.49
C GLU A 80 23.10 17.60 19.92
N GLU A 81 23.32 16.48 20.62
CA GLU A 81 22.69 15.21 20.30
C GLU A 81 21.16 15.34 20.32
N MET A 82 20.49 14.69 19.37
CA MET A 82 19.04 14.69 19.30
C MET A 82 18.43 14.07 20.55
N ILE A 83 17.33 14.64 21.03
CA ILE A 83 16.58 14.11 22.17
C ILE A 83 15.34 13.38 21.67
N SER A 84 15.06 12.22 22.27
CA SER A 84 13.86 11.45 21.98
C SER A 84 12.89 11.49 23.15
N ILE A 85 11.65 11.89 22.88
CA ILE A 85 10.52 11.78 23.82
C ILE A 85 9.71 10.58 23.36
N ARG A 86 9.66 9.54 24.19
CA ARG A 86 8.96 8.29 23.86
C ARG A 86 7.83 8.03 24.83
N THR A 87 6.68 7.70 24.27
CA THR A 87 5.50 7.21 24.97
C THR A 87 5.12 5.85 24.37
N THR A 88 4.11 5.18 24.92
CA THR A 88 3.70 3.85 24.44
C THR A 88 3.28 3.84 22.96
N GLU A 89 2.66 4.90 22.46
CA GLU A 89 2.15 4.95 21.07
C GLU A 89 2.44 6.30 20.39
N LEU A 90 3.53 6.95 20.78
CA LEU A 90 4.04 8.15 20.11
C LEU A 90 5.52 8.30 20.44
N ALA A 91 6.34 8.48 19.42
CA ALA A 91 7.74 8.86 19.55
C ALA A 91 7.97 10.21 18.85
N MET A 92 8.74 11.08 19.50
CA MET A 92 9.16 12.35 18.96
C MET A 92 10.68 12.46 19.07
N THR A 93 11.34 12.77 17.96
CA THR A 93 12.80 13.01 17.92
C THR A 93 13.03 14.46 17.57
N LEU A 94 13.79 15.15 18.41
CA LEU A 94 14.01 16.59 18.35
C LEU A 94 15.50 16.88 18.21
N GLY A 95 15.85 17.76 17.29
CA GLY A 95 17.23 18.19 17.04
C GLY A 95 17.30 19.67 16.69
N ARG A 96 18.41 20.30 17.03
CA ARG A 96 18.75 21.67 16.60
C ARG A 96 20.06 21.62 15.85
N HIS A 97 20.04 22.02 14.59
CA HIS A 97 21.16 21.83 13.67
C HIS A 97 21.55 23.15 13.00
N SER A 98 22.82 23.35 12.76
CA SER A 98 23.29 24.30 11.76
C SER A 98 22.75 23.88 10.38
N PRO A 99 22.46 24.84 9.48
CA PRO A 99 21.94 24.50 8.14
C PRO A 99 22.83 23.52 7.37
N ALA A 100 24.16 23.62 7.55
CA ALA A 100 25.12 22.75 6.87
C ALA A 100 25.00 21.27 7.28
N LYS A 101 24.54 20.99 8.51
CA LYS A 101 24.41 19.63 9.06
C LYS A 101 23.20 18.88 8.50
N LEU A 102 22.23 19.58 7.93
CA LEU A 102 21.04 18.96 7.33
C LEU A 102 21.35 18.09 6.11
N ALA A 103 22.49 18.32 5.45
CA ALA A 103 22.88 17.53 4.28
C ALA A 103 23.17 16.08 4.67
N GLY A 104 22.33 15.16 4.20
CA GLY A 104 22.45 13.73 4.51
C GLY A 104 22.08 13.38 5.95
N LEU A 105 21.42 14.29 6.68
CA LEU A 105 21.02 14.03 8.06
C LEU A 105 20.00 12.90 8.11
N GLU A 106 20.29 11.90 8.92
CA GLU A 106 19.36 10.83 9.28
C GLU A 106 18.69 11.16 10.60
N ILE A 107 17.35 11.08 10.63
CA ILE A 107 16.53 11.36 11.80
C ILE A 107 15.65 10.13 12.02
N GLU A 108 15.87 9.45 13.14
CA GLU A 108 15.16 8.21 13.48
C GLU A 108 14.18 8.45 14.63
N GLY A 109 13.02 7.79 14.59
CA GLY A 109 11.98 7.92 15.61
C GLY A 109 10.98 6.78 15.54
N GLY A 110 10.82 6.06 16.66
CA GLY A 110 10.10 4.78 16.65
C GLY A 110 10.77 3.80 15.69
N ASP A 111 10.00 3.17 14.82
CA ASP A 111 10.50 2.26 13.77
C ASP A 111 10.72 2.98 12.42
N GLY A 112 10.48 4.28 12.35
CA GLY A 112 10.63 5.09 11.15
C GLY A 112 11.92 5.88 11.11
N ARG A 113 12.34 6.29 9.92
CA ARG A 113 13.39 7.29 9.73
C ARG A 113 13.19 8.16 8.49
N PHE A 114 13.72 9.38 8.57
CA PHE A 114 13.91 10.27 7.43
C PHE A 114 15.41 10.39 7.12
N VAL A 115 15.75 10.39 5.84
CA VAL A 115 17.09 10.73 5.35
C VAL A 115 16.96 11.95 4.45
N LEU A 116 17.55 13.06 4.89
CA LEU A 116 17.57 14.29 4.12
C LEU A 116 18.56 14.18 2.95
N PRO A 117 18.35 14.93 1.85
CA PRO A 117 19.25 14.91 0.71
C PRO A 117 20.70 15.24 1.10
N ALA A 118 21.65 14.41 0.64
CA ALA A 118 23.08 14.68 0.82
C ALA A 118 23.59 15.84 -0.04
N ASP A 119 22.96 16.09 -1.20
CA ASP A 119 23.29 17.25 -2.03
C ASP A 119 22.85 18.55 -1.34
N LYS A 120 23.84 19.34 -0.91
CA LYS A 120 23.64 20.66 -0.29
C LYS A 120 22.84 21.60 -1.18
N LYS A 121 22.92 21.49 -2.51
CA LYS A 121 22.14 22.33 -3.43
C LYS A 121 20.65 21.98 -3.45
N SER A 122 20.30 20.77 -3.01
CA SER A 122 18.91 20.32 -2.95
C SER A 122 18.17 21.02 -1.81
N LEU A 123 18.68 20.88 -0.57
CA LEU A 123 18.02 21.40 0.64
C LEU A 123 18.74 22.60 1.26
N VAL A 124 20.03 22.47 1.59
CA VAL A 124 20.77 23.44 2.41
C VAL A 124 20.84 24.81 1.75
N SER A 125 21.08 24.90 0.44
CA SER A 125 21.17 26.19 -0.27
C SER A 125 19.85 26.94 -0.34
N ARG A 126 18.73 26.32 0.04
CA ARG A 126 17.42 26.98 0.14
C ARG A 126 17.16 27.56 1.54
N ILE A 127 18.04 27.24 2.50
CA ILE A 127 17.99 27.68 3.89
C ILE A 127 19.19 28.61 4.09
N THR A 128 19.08 29.84 3.60
CA THR A 128 20.21 30.79 3.53
C THR A 128 20.29 31.76 4.70
N GLU A 129 19.18 31.98 5.40
CA GLU A 129 19.08 33.02 6.44
C GLU A 129 18.99 32.46 7.85
N ALA A 130 18.72 31.15 7.99
CA ALA A 130 18.52 30.55 9.29
C ALA A 130 19.85 30.33 10.03
N THR A 131 19.90 30.75 11.29
CA THR A 131 21.08 30.52 12.16
C THR A 131 21.16 29.07 12.62
N PHE A 132 19.99 28.47 12.86
CA PHE A 132 19.81 27.06 13.13
C PHE A 132 18.47 26.60 12.56
N VAL A 133 18.34 25.29 12.40
CA VAL A 133 17.13 24.62 11.99
C VAL A 133 16.77 23.59 13.04
N ASP A 134 15.57 23.71 13.56
CA ASP A 134 14.96 22.75 14.46
C ASP A 134 14.29 21.65 13.64
N THR A 135 14.67 20.40 13.89
CA THR A 135 14.03 19.21 13.31
C THR A 135 13.10 18.59 14.35
N GLN A 136 11.84 18.39 13.99
CA GLN A 136 10.86 17.71 14.84
C GLN A 136 10.24 16.55 14.07
N MET A 137 10.73 15.35 14.34
CA MET A 137 10.16 14.12 13.80
C MET A 137 9.14 13.53 14.76
N LEU A 138 8.01 13.09 14.23
CA LEU A 138 7.01 12.30 14.93
C LEU A 138 6.86 10.93 14.25
N SER A 139 6.73 9.90 15.08
CA SER A 139 6.29 8.57 14.67
C SER A 139 5.10 8.13 15.51
N ILE A 140 4.01 7.78 14.83
CA ILE A 140 2.74 7.38 15.43
C ILE A 140 2.38 5.98 14.91
N PRO A 141 2.32 4.95 15.77
CA PRO A 141 2.08 3.57 15.37
C PRO A 141 0.62 3.27 15.03
N PHE A 142 -0.24 4.28 14.93
CA PHE A 142 -1.60 4.18 14.43
C PHE A 142 -1.90 5.33 13.46
N ASN A 143 -2.92 5.18 12.62
CA ASN A 143 -3.34 6.25 11.72
C ASN A 143 -4.28 7.23 12.45
N PRO A 144 -3.87 8.48 12.75
CA PRO A 144 -4.75 9.45 13.38
C PRO A 144 -5.78 10.05 12.40
N TYR A 145 -5.57 9.90 11.09
CA TYR A 145 -6.40 10.45 10.01
C TYR A 145 -7.49 9.47 9.55
N THR A 146 -8.30 9.01 10.50
CA THR A 146 -9.33 7.97 10.31
C THR A 146 -10.57 8.43 9.54
N TRP A 147 -10.66 9.70 9.17
CA TRP A 147 -11.76 10.23 8.38
C TRP A 147 -11.48 10.17 6.87
N ASP A 148 -10.23 9.95 6.48
CA ASP A 148 -9.86 9.87 5.07
C ASP A 148 -10.47 8.62 4.41
N SER A 149 -10.89 8.73 3.15
CA SER A 149 -11.47 7.60 2.42
C SER A 149 -10.47 6.46 2.26
N THR A 150 -9.18 6.79 2.16
CA THR A 150 -8.06 5.87 1.96
C THR A 150 -7.42 5.38 3.25
N LYS A 151 -7.97 5.71 4.42
CA LYS A 151 -7.41 5.37 5.74
C LYS A 151 -6.94 3.93 5.94
N GLN A 152 -7.60 2.97 5.28
CA GLN A 152 -7.29 1.54 5.38
C GLN A 152 -6.03 1.14 4.58
N ARG A 153 -5.55 2.00 3.67
CA ARG A 153 -4.29 1.79 2.94
C ARG A 153 -3.07 2.01 3.82
N VAL A 154 -3.22 2.75 4.92
CA VAL A 154 -2.13 3.04 5.85
C VAL A 154 -1.87 1.81 6.71
N ASN A 155 -0.88 1.02 6.30
CA ASN A 155 -0.43 -0.20 6.96
C ASN A 155 0.95 -0.04 7.61
N SER A 156 1.43 1.19 7.78
CA SER A 156 2.69 1.52 8.45
C SER A 156 2.42 2.40 9.67
N ASP A 157 3.50 2.84 10.30
CA ASP A 157 3.48 4.00 11.18
C ASP A 157 3.27 5.27 10.35
N VAL A 158 2.60 6.26 10.96
CA VAL A 158 2.45 7.60 10.39
C VAL A 158 3.61 8.44 10.87
N LEU A 159 4.45 8.85 9.92
CA LEU A 159 5.63 9.67 10.16
C LEU A 159 5.37 11.12 9.75
N ALA A 160 5.88 12.08 10.53
CA ALA A 160 5.91 13.49 10.15
C ALA A 160 7.27 14.07 10.49
N LEU A 161 7.76 14.99 9.66
CA LEU A 161 9.00 15.74 9.92
C LEU A 161 8.75 17.21 9.62
N ASP A 162 8.86 18.03 10.66
CA ASP A 162 8.86 19.48 10.56
C ASP A 162 10.30 20.01 10.62
N LEU A 163 10.63 20.90 9.69
CA LEU A 163 11.82 21.74 9.76
C LEU A 163 11.38 23.16 10.13
N LYS A 164 11.96 23.74 11.17
CA LYS A 164 11.62 25.08 11.66
C LYS A 164 12.87 25.98 11.72
N ASP A 165 12.71 27.24 11.36
CA ASP A 165 13.77 28.25 11.50
C ASP A 165 13.92 28.74 12.95
N GLU A 166 14.86 29.66 13.21
CA GLU A 166 15.06 30.23 14.56
C GLU A 166 13.84 30.99 15.11
N THR A 167 12.89 31.37 14.25
CA THR A 167 11.63 32.00 14.67
C THR A 167 10.55 30.97 15.03
N ARG A 168 10.87 29.67 14.95
CA ARG A 168 9.98 28.50 15.09
C ARG A 168 8.95 28.37 13.96
N LYS A 169 9.19 29.04 12.83
CA LYS A 169 8.28 28.97 11.69
C LYS A 169 8.69 27.81 10.78
N LEU A 170 7.69 27.10 10.27
CA LEU A 170 7.90 26.00 9.34
C LEU A 170 8.62 26.47 8.07
N ILE A 171 9.74 25.83 7.76
CA ILE A 171 10.47 25.96 6.52
C ILE A 171 9.74 25.14 5.47
N LYS A 172 9.14 25.82 4.49
CA LYS A 172 8.46 25.14 3.38
C LYS A 172 9.48 24.55 2.42
N VAL A 173 9.62 23.23 2.45
CA VAL A 173 10.48 22.48 1.53
C VAL A 173 9.67 22.00 0.33
N SER A 174 10.12 22.35 -0.88
CA SER A 174 9.49 21.92 -2.14
C SER A 174 10.49 21.96 -3.29
N ASN A 175 10.18 21.27 -4.39
CA ASN A 175 10.98 21.25 -5.63
C ASN A 175 12.46 20.91 -5.40
N LEU A 176 12.71 19.90 -4.56
CA LEU A 176 14.06 19.37 -4.31
C LEU A 176 14.61 18.69 -5.57
N THR A 177 15.92 18.78 -5.80
CA THR A 177 16.61 18.08 -6.90
C THR A 177 16.98 16.64 -6.55
N SER A 178 16.94 16.31 -5.26
CA SER A 178 17.18 14.99 -4.72
C SER A 178 16.16 14.70 -3.63
N ASP A 179 15.70 13.45 -3.57
CA ASP A 179 14.57 13.06 -2.74
C ASP A 179 14.89 13.03 -1.24
N VAL A 180 13.86 13.28 -0.43
CA VAL A 180 13.86 12.90 0.99
C VAL A 180 13.45 11.44 1.05
N ILE A 181 14.29 10.58 1.63
CA ILE A 181 13.99 9.17 1.77
C ILE A 181 13.24 8.96 3.09
N ILE A 182 12.07 8.33 3.00
CA ILE A 182 11.26 7.95 4.17
C ILE A 182 11.29 6.43 4.25
N VAL A 183 11.76 5.90 5.38
CA VAL A 183 11.78 4.45 5.63
C VAL A 183 10.88 4.16 6.81
N THR A 184 9.91 3.27 6.61
CA THR A 184 8.99 2.80 7.65
C THR A 184 8.65 1.34 7.39
N PRO A 185 8.68 0.47 8.41
CA PRO A 185 8.26 -0.91 8.23
C PRO A 185 6.75 -0.98 8.00
N LEU A 186 6.35 -1.98 7.22
CA LEU A 186 4.96 -2.36 7.13
C LEU A 186 4.58 -3.14 8.38
N LYS A 187 3.38 -2.86 8.91
CA LYS A 187 2.78 -3.66 9.96
C LYS A 187 2.56 -5.09 9.45
N PRO A 188 2.72 -6.11 10.31
CA PRO A 188 2.47 -7.49 9.93
C PRO A 188 1.07 -7.63 9.32
N GLN A 189 1.02 -8.10 8.08
CA GLN A 189 -0.24 -8.39 7.39
C GLN A 189 -0.42 -9.90 7.32
N THR A 190 -1.59 -10.37 7.73
CA THR A 190 -2.13 -11.63 7.22
C THR A 190 -2.59 -11.36 5.79
N VAL A 191 -1.68 -11.47 4.83
CA VAL A 191 -2.05 -11.47 3.42
C VAL A 191 -2.94 -12.69 3.23
N SER A 192 -4.23 -12.46 3.00
CA SER A 192 -5.11 -13.52 2.50
C SER A 192 -4.68 -13.75 1.06
N LEU A 193 -3.64 -14.58 0.87
CA LEU A 193 -3.35 -15.14 -0.44
C LEU A 193 -4.56 -16.00 -0.80
N GLU A 194 -5.46 -15.41 -1.58
CA GLU A 194 -6.37 -16.22 -2.35
C GLU A 194 -5.49 -17.02 -3.31
N ASN A 195 -5.37 -18.33 -3.04
CA ASN A 195 -4.73 -19.30 -3.92
C ASN A 195 -5.82 -20.13 -4.64
N PRO A 196 -6.66 -19.53 -5.50
CA PRO A 196 -7.60 -20.30 -6.28
C PRO A 196 -6.83 -21.18 -7.26
N GLN A 197 -7.00 -22.50 -7.14
CA GLN A 197 -6.59 -23.42 -8.20
C GLN A 197 -7.53 -23.24 -9.39
N TYR A 198 -6.98 -22.94 -10.56
CA TYR A 198 -7.76 -22.70 -11.76
C TYR A 198 -7.71 -23.89 -12.72
N PHE A 199 -8.89 -24.39 -13.07
CA PHE A 199 -9.03 -25.40 -14.12
C PHE A 199 -9.49 -24.73 -15.42
N THR A 200 -8.55 -24.51 -16.33
CA THR A 200 -8.84 -24.14 -17.72
C THR A 200 -8.90 -25.41 -18.58
N LYS A 201 -9.86 -25.49 -19.51
CA LYS A 201 -9.81 -26.47 -20.61
C LYS A 201 -9.24 -25.75 -21.83
N ASN A 202 -8.57 -26.49 -22.72
CA ASN A 202 -8.02 -25.93 -23.96
C ASN A 202 -9.04 -25.02 -24.66
N ASP A 203 -8.59 -23.82 -25.03
CA ASP A 203 -9.36 -22.77 -25.72
C ASP A 203 -10.50 -22.09 -24.92
N ASP A 204 -10.82 -22.51 -23.69
CA ASP A 204 -11.86 -21.84 -22.89
C ASP A 204 -11.28 -20.72 -22.00
N LEU A 205 -11.78 -19.49 -22.20
CA LEU A 205 -11.40 -18.34 -21.39
C LEU A 205 -12.14 -18.37 -20.03
N ARG A 206 -11.38 -18.47 -18.94
CA ARG A 206 -11.90 -18.44 -17.56
C ARG A 206 -11.71 -17.07 -16.95
N PHE A 207 -12.71 -16.61 -16.21
CA PHE A 207 -12.73 -15.25 -15.65
C PHE A 207 -12.56 -15.24 -14.14
N HIS A 208 -11.80 -14.28 -13.65
CA HIS A 208 -11.71 -13.89 -12.26
C HIS A 208 -12.02 -12.39 -12.14
N GLU A 209 -12.57 -11.99 -11.01
CA GLU A 209 -12.96 -10.61 -10.72
C GLU A 209 -12.10 -10.10 -9.57
N ILE A 210 -11.42 -8.98 -9.81
CA ILE A 210 -10.62 -8.27 -8.82
C ILE A 210 -11.36 -6.97 -8.50
N ASP A 211 -11.80 -6.82 -7.25
CA ASP A 211 -12.48 -5.61 -6.79
C ASP A 211 -11.46 -4.61 -6.26
N VAL A 212 -11.25 -3.52 -7.00
CA VAL A 212 -10.31 -2.47 -6.63
C VAL A 212 -11.05 -1.37 -5.89
N LYS A 213 -10.77 -1.25 -4.59
CA LYS A 213 -11.45 -0.27 -3.73
C LYS A 213 -10.97 1.17 -3.90
N TYR A 214 -9.70 1.36 -4.26
CA TYR A 214 -9.04 2.67 -4.28
C TYR A 214 -8.47 2.98 -5.66
N ASP A 215 -8.43 4.26 -6.01
CA ASP A 215 -7.70 4.74 -7.17
C ASP A 215 -6.18 4.53 -7.00
N ASN A 216 -5.47 4.47 -8.12
CA ASN A 216 -4.02 4.25 -8.16
C ASN A 216 -3.59 3.05 -7.29
N THR A 217 -4.31 1.94 -7.41
CA THR A 217 -3.99 0.68 -6.73
C THR A 217 -3.10 -0.15 -7.66
N LEU A 218 -1.94 -0.59 -7.16
CA LEU A 218 -1.10 -1.52 -7.90
C LEU A 218 -1.69 -2.93 -7.76
N ILE A 219 -2.04 -3.55 -8.90
CA ILE A 219 -2.41 -4.95 -8.96
C ILE A 219 -1.14 -5.73 -9.29
N MET A 220 -0.81 -6.71 -8.44
CA MET A 220 0.29 -7.64 -8.64
C MET A 220 -0.29 -9.05 -8.82
N LEU A 221 -0.05 -9.67 -9.98
CA LEU A 221 -0.56 -11.03 -10.27
C LEU A 221 0.61 -12.00 -10.40
N GLU A 222 0.61 -13.03 -9.58
CA GLU A 222 1.49 -14.18 -9.72
C GLU A 222 0.71 -15.32 -10.37
N ILE A 223 1.06 -15.65 -11.61
CA ILE A 223 0.39 -16.69 -12.40
C ILE A 223 1.47 -17.65 -12.86
N THR A 224 1.30 -18.94 -12.56
CA THR A 224 2.23 -19.99 -12.99
C THR A 224 1.44 -21.17 -13.55
N PRO A 225 1.82 -21.70 -14.73
CA PRO A 225 1.24 -22.94 -15.23
C PRO A 225 1.83 -24.14 -14.46
N ASP A 226 0.97 -25.08 -14.09
CA ASP A 226 1.40 -26.33 -13.43
C ASP A 226 2.26 -27.20 -14.37
N GLU A 227 1.88 -27.27 -15.65
CA GLU A 227 2.54 -28.10 -16.66
C GLU A 227 3.47 -27.28 -17.58
N THR A 228 4.63 -27.86 -17.93
CA THR A 228 5.64 -27.23 -18.81
C THR A 228 5.17 -27.04 -20.26
N SER A 229 4.23 -27.87 -20.73
CA SER A 229 3.71 -27.86 -22.10
C SER A 229 2.58 -26.85 -22.32
N ILE A 230 2.13 -26.18 -21.26
CA ILE A 230 1.00 -25.26 -21.28
C ILE A 230 1.51 -23.82 -21.25
N ASN A 231 1.07 -23.04 -22.23
CA ASN A 231 1.16 -21.59 -22.19
C ASN A 231 -0.20 -21.03 -21.74
N LEU A 232 -0.17 -20.01 -20.89
CA LEU A 232 -1.35 -19.28 -20.46
C LEU A 232 -1.38 -17.91 -21.15
N PHE A 233 -2.49 -17.60 -21.79
CA PHE A 233 -2.81 -16.26 -22.25
C PHE A 233 -3.71 -15.59 -21.23
N VAL A 234 -3.25 -14.45 -20.73
CA VAL A 234 -3.87 -13.70 -19.65
C VAL A 234 -4.28 -12.34 -20.18
N TYR A 235 -5.55 -12.00 -20.03
CA TYR A 235 -6.13 -10.74 -20.46
C TYR A 235 -6.73 -10.03 -19.26
N MET A 236 -6.65 -8.72 -19.19
CA MET A 236 -7.31 -7.95 -18.14
C MET A 236 -8.11 -6.80 -18.74
N ARG A 237 -9.27 -6.49 -18.16
CA ARG A 237 -10.07 -5.32 -18.56
C ARG A 237 -10.88 -4.73 -17.40
N TYR A 238 -10.96 -3.40 -17.36
CA TYR A 238 -11.78 -2.68 -16.39
C TYR A 238 -13.28 -2.70 -16.77
N GLY A 239 -14.14 -2.97 -15.80
CA GLY A 239 -15.61 -2.89 -15.88
C GLY A 239 -16.30 -4.00 -16.68
N GLN A 240 -15.59 -4.68 -17.58
CA GLN A 240 -16.13 -5.73 -18.46
C GLN A 240 -15.18 -6.91 -18.57
N ARG A 241 -15.74 -8.10 -18.83
CA ARG A 241 -14.95 -9.30 -19.10
C ARG A 241 -14.09 -9.10 -20.35
N PRO A 242 -12.77 -9.40 -20.30
CA PRO A 242 -11.91 -9.26 -21.46
C PRO A 242 -12.25 -10.30 -22.53
N THR A 243 -11.87 -10.01 -23.76
CA THR A 243 -11.83 -10.98 -24.86
C THR A 243 -10.44 -10.97 -25.48
N THR A 244 -10.15 -11.95 -26.35
CA THR A 244 -8.88 -11.98 -27.10
C THR A 244 -8.68 -10.75 -28.00
N GLN A 245 -9.75 -10.02 -28.32
CA GLN A 245 -9.72 -8.82 -29.16
C GLN A 245 -9.85 -7.52 -28.35
N GLU A 246 -10.59 -7.55 -27.25
CA GLU A 246 -10.85 -6.38 -26.40
C GLU A 246 -10.33 -6.61 -24.98
N HIS A 247 -9.18 -6.00 -24.68
CA HIS A 247 -8.50 -6.07 -23.39
C HIS A 247 -7.64 -4.83 -23.17
N ASP A 248 -7.39 -4.50 -21.91
CA ASP A 248 -6.50 -3.40 -21.51
C ASP A 248 -5.05 -3.89 -21.34
N LEU A 249 -4.89 -5.18 -21.00
CA LEU A 249 -3.60 -5.86 -20.81
C LEU A 249 -3.65 -7.25 -21.44
N ASN A 250 -2.54 -7.67 -22.04
CA ASN A 250 -2.31 -9.03 -22.52
C ASN A 250 -0.94 -9.52 -22.05
N VAL A 251 -0.90 -10.71 -21.47
CA VAL A 251 0.32 -11.37 -21.00
C VAL A 251 0.31 -12.82 -21.45
N THR A 252 1.44 -13.29 -21.97
CA THR A 252 1.69 -14.72 -22.19
C THR A 252 2.60 -15.22 -21.07
N VAL A 253 2.18 -16.28 -20.39
CA VAL A 253 2.92 -16.89 -19.28
C VAL A 253 3.21 -18.35 -19.63
N SER A 254 4.47 -18.73 -19.58
CA SER A 254 4.91 -20.13 -19.58
C SER A 254 5.66 -20.42 -18.28
N LYS A 255 6.13 -21.65 -18.11
CA LYS A 255 6.91 -22.01 -16.91
C LYS A 255 8.26 -21.29 -16.82
N ASN A 256 8.86 -20.90 -17.95
CA ASN A 256 10.23 -20.40 -18.01
C ASN A 256 10.32 -18.94 -18.47
N GLU A 257 9.27 -18.42 -19.09
CA GLU A 257 9.25 -17.08 -19.63
C GLU A 257 7.87 -16.48 -19.47
N ARG A 258 7.86 -15.16 -19.38
CA ARG A 258 6.64 -14.38 -19.37
C ARG A 258 6.82 -13.14 -20.23
N CYS A 259 5.86 -12.86 -21.10
CA CYS A 259 5.89 -11.72 -22.00
C CYS A 259 4.65 -10.86 -21.78
N VAL A 260 4.85 -9.60 -21.39
CA VAL A 260 3.81 -8.59 -21.22
C VAL A 260 3.74 -7.75 -22.48
N TRP A 261 2.55 -7.67 -23.08
CA TRP A 261 2.31 -6.77 -24.19
C TRP A 261 1.70 -5.46 -23.67
N THR A 262 2.35 -4.34 -23.98
CA THR A 262 1.83 -3.01 -23.65
C THR A 262 1.45 -2.26 -24.93
N PRO A 263 0.23 -1.69 -25.01
CA PRO A 263 -0.12 -0.82 -26.12
C PRO A 263 0.73 0.46 -26.07
N SER A 264 1.55 0.70 -27.08
CA SER A 264 2.37 1.92 -27.17
C SER A 264 1.53 3.08 -27.69
N ALA A 265 1.54 4.22 -26.99
CA ALA A 265 0.75 5.42 -27.37
C ALA A 265 1.17 6.05 -28.71
N HIS A 266 2.33 5.66 -29.26
CA HIS A 266 2.93 6.29 -30.44
C HIS A 266 2.98 5.42 -31.70
N ASP A 267 2.75 4.11 -31.61
CA ASP A 267 2.85 3.21 -32.75
C ASP A 267 1.50 2.54 -33.04
N ARG A 268 0.85 3.01 -34.11
CA ARG A 268 -0.40 2.42 -34.62
C ARG A 268 -0.23 0.98 -35.15
N ASN A 269 0.98 0.42 -35.16
CA ASN A 269 1.29 -0.90 -35.74
C ASN A 269 2.21 -1.82 -34.90
N GLY A 270 2.42 -1.57 -33.60
CA GLY A 270 3.12 -2.56 -32.77
C GLY A 270 3.34 -2.11 -31.33
N GLY A 271 2.61 -2.71 -30.39
CA GLY A 271 2.90 -2.52 -28.96
C GLY A 271 4.21 -3.21 -28.57
N ALA A 272 4.94 -2.61 -27.62
CA ALA A 272 6.16 -3.18 -27.07
C ALA A 272 5.85 -4.44 -26.24
N THR A 273 6.59 -5.52 -26.51
CA THR A 273 6.52 -6.76 -25.72
C THR A 273 7.75 -6.83 -24.84
N GLU A 274 7.55 -6.81 -23.53
CA GLU A 274 8.63 -6.97 -22.55
C GLU A 274 8.58 -8.40 -22.00
N CYS A 275 9.65 -9.16 -22.23
CA CYS A 275 9.74 -10.55 -21.81
C CYS A 275 10.76 -10.70 -20.66
N SER A 276 10.32 -11.35 -19.59
CA SER A 276 11.13 -11.74 -18.44
C SER A 276 11.38 -13.25 -18.47
N VAL A 277 12.62 -13.65 -18.23
CA VAL A 277 13.03 -15.06 -18.08
C VAL A 277 12.81 -15.55 -16.64
N ASN A 278 12.29 -14.69 -15.75
CA ASN A 278 11.95 -15.07 -14.38
C ASN A 278 10.42 -15.18 -14.22
N PRO A 279 9.86 -16.40 -14.16
CA PRO A 279 8.41 -16.62 -14.04
C PRO A 279 7.83 -16.15 -12.70
N LEU A 280 8.67 -15.92 -11.69
CA LEU A 280 8.24 -15.44 -10.36
C LEU A 280 8.12 -13.92 -10.27
N THR A 281 8.54 -13.19 -11.30
CA THR A 281 8.27 -11.74 -11.33
C THR A 281 6.76 -11.50 -11.45
N PRO A 282 6.14 -10.71 -10.55
CA PRO A 282 4.69 -10.48 -10.58
C PRO A 282 4.27 -9.64 -11.79
N ILE A 283 3.02 -9.81 -12.25
CA ILE A 283 2.41 -8.94 -13.27
C ILE A 283 1.95 -7.69 -12.58
N GLU A 284 2.61 -6.58 -12.87
CA GLU A 284 2.29 -5.29 -12.31
C GLU A 284 1.44 -4.48 -13.28
N THR A 285 0.31 -3.97 -12.79
CA THR A 285 -0.55 -3.06 -13.54
C THR A 285 -1.22 -2.07 -12.60
N LEU A 286 -1.21 -0.79 -12.98
CA LEU A 286 -1.79 0.28 -12.16
C LEU A 286 -3.27 0.45 -12.47
N ALA A 287 -4.13 0.10 -11.51
CA ALA A 287 -5.55 0.40 -11.55
C ALA A 287 -5.78 1.89 -11.23
N LYS A 288 -5.99 2.69 -12.28
CA LYS A 288 -6.15 4.15 -12.16
C LYS A 288 -7.45 4.56 -11.46
N GLN A 289 -8.48 3.72 -11.52
CA GLN A 289 -9.81 4.02 -10.98
C GLN A 289 -10.37 2.82 -10.22
N PRO A 290 -11.15 3.05 -9.15
CA PRO A 290 -11.79 2.00 -8.38
C PRO A 290 -12.89 1.30 -9.19
N GLY A 291 -13.15 0.04 -8.87
CA GLY A 291 -14.18 -0.78 -9.50
C GLY A 291 -13.65 -2.17 -9.88
N LYS A 292 -14.42 -2.87 -10.71
CA LYS A 292 -14.16 -4.27 -11.05
C LYS A 292 -13.17 -4.38 -12.20
N TYR A 293 -12.10 -5.14 -12.00
CA TYR A 293 -11.17 -5.55 -13.04
C TYR A 293 -11.38 -7.05 -13.30
N PHE A 294 -11.65 -7.41 -14.54
CA PHE A 294 -11.86 -8.79 -14.93
C PHE A 294 -10.58 -9.34 -15.55
N LEU A 295 -10.09 -10.44 -14.98
CA LEU A 295 -8.94 -11.20 -15.47
C LEU A 295 -9.47 -12.42 -16.25
N GLY A 296 -9.07 -12.58 -17.50
CA GLY A 296 -9.37 -13.73 -18.34
C GLY A 296 -8.13 -14.58 -18.55
N VAL A 297 -8.19 -15.88 -18.27
CA VAL A 297 -7.07 -16.82 -18.44
C VAL A 297 -7.49 -17.93 -19.40
N GLN A 298 -6.67 -18.19 -20.41
CA GLN A 298 -6.88 -19.24 -21.41
C GLN A 298 -5.62 -20.10 -21.52
N SER A 299 -5.77 -21.41 -21.46
CA SER A 299 -4.65 -22.34 -21.70
C SER A 299 -4.55 -22.72 -23.17
N TYR A 300 -3.31 -22.81 -23.62
CA TYR A 300 -2.95 -23.31 -24.94
C TYR A 300 -1.89 -24.39 -24.78
N ASN A 301 -2.24 -25.59 -25.22
CA ASN A 301 -1.31 -26.71 -25.24
C ASN A 301 -0.45 -26.67 -26.51
N THR A 302 0.85 -26.46 -26.34
CA THR A 302 1.83 -26.40 -27.43
C THR A 302 1.91 -27.69 -28.25
N THR A 303 1.55 -28.84 -27.67
CA THR A 303 1.53 -30.15 -28.37
C THR A 303 0.21 -30.42 -29.11
N ALA A 304 -0.84 -29.62 -28.92
CA ALA A 304 -2.17 -29.84 -29.49
C ALA A 304 -2.38 -29.24 -30.89
N ALA A 305 -1.37 -28.57 -31.47
CA ALA A 305 -1.43 -27.99 -32.83
C ALA A 305 -1.80 -29.02 -33.93
N ASN A 306 -1.71 -30.33 -33.64
CA ASN A 306 -2.09 -31.42 -34.56
C ASN A 306 -3.41 -32.12 -34.22
N SER A 307 -4.27 -31.59 -33.35
CA SER A 307 -5.58 -32.21 -33.10
C SER A 307 -6.61 -31.70 -34.13
N HIS A 308 -6.99 -32.57 -35.07
CA HIS A 308 -8.00 -32.28 -36.07
C HIS A 308 -9.29 -31.72 -35.45
N LYS A 309 -9.65 -30.47 -35.79
CA LYS A 309 -10.99 -29.92 -35.51
C LYS A 309 -12.03 -30.91 -36.01
N ARG A 310 -12.76 -31.56 -35.09
CA ARG A 310 -13.84 -32.49 -35.42
C ARG A 310 -14.92 -31.72 -36.18
N LYS A 311 -14.95 -31.89 -37.51
CA LYS A 311 -15.97 -31.29 -38.38
C LYS A 311 -17.35 -31.71 -37.87
N ARG A 312 -18.14 -30.75 -37.39
CA ARG A 312 -19.50 -30.98 -36.92
C ARG A 312 -20.31 -31.51 -38.11
N ARG A 313 -20.81 -32.74 -38.04
CA ARG A 313 -21.75 -33.26 -39.04
C ARG A 313 -23.04 -32.45 -38.87
N SER A 314 -23.37 -31.61 -39.84
CA SER A 314 -24.66 -30.93 -39.88
C SER A 314 -25.75 -31.96 -40.11
N CYS A 315 -26.60 -32.19 -39.10
CA CYS A 315 -27.82 -32.98 -39.26
C CYS A 315 -28.90 -32.11 -39.91
N PHE A 316 -28.75 -31.80 -41.19
CA PHE A 316 -29.85 -31.33 -42.04
C PHE A 316 -29.99 -32.33 -43.19
N GLY A 317 -30.88 -33.30 -42.97
CA GLY A 317 -31.17 -34.38 -43.91
C GLY A 317 -32.07 -35.42 -43.27
N ASN A 318 -33.38 -35.20 -43.38
CA ASN A 318 -34.49 -36.16 -43.29
C ASN A 318 -34.59 -37.11 -42.07
N GLY A 319 -35.64 -36.88 -41.25
CA GLY A 319 -36.38 -37.94 -40.54
C GLY A 319 -36.02 -38.18 -39.07
N ARG A 320 -37.00 -38.01 -38.18
CA ARG A 320 -36.93 -38.39 -36.76
C ARG A 320 -37.10 -39.91 -36.62
N GLN A 321 -36.01 -40.66 -36.56
CA GLN A 321 -36.06 -42.09 -36.24
C GLN A 321 -35.94 -42.29 -34.71
N LYS A 322 -37.03 -42.70 -34.04
CA LYS A 322 -36.99 -43.14 -32.65
C LYS A 322 -36.05 -44.35 -32.55
N ARG A 323 -34.95 -44.23 -31.79
CA ARG A 323 -34.16 -45.37 -31.34
C ARG A 323 -34.52 -45.63 -29.88
N SER A 324 -35.28 -46.69 -29.64
CA SER A 324 -35.49 -47.25 -28.30
C SER A 324 -34.44 -48.33 -28.07
N CYS A 325 -33.32 -47.99 -27.43
CA CYS A 325 -32.33 -48.97 -27.00
C CYS A 325 -31.75 -48.54 -25.65
N VAL A 326 -32.51 -48.75 -24.58
CA VAL A 326 -31.94 -49.08 -23.27
C VAL A 326 -32.55 -50.42 -22.90
N GLU A 327 -31.83 -51.51 -23.20
CA GLU A 327 -32.15 -52.79 -22.58
C GLU A 327 -31.71 -52.71 -21.12
N VAL A 328 -32.69 -52.74 -20.22
CA VAL A 328 -32.44 -52.89 -18.79
C VAL A 328 -31.91 -54.31 -18.57
N LYS A 329 -30.72 -54.42 -18.00
CA LYS A 329 -30.13 -55.71 -17.63
C LYS A 329 -30.94 -56.30 -16.48
N ASP A 330 -31.40 -57.55 -16.60
CA ASP A 330 -32.16 -58.21 -15.54
C ASP A 330 -31.33 -58.32 -14.24
N PRO A 331 -31.94 -58.09 -13.07
CA PRO A 331 -31.24 -58.20 -11.79
C PRO A 331 -30.87 -59.65 -11.46
N HIS A 332 -29.73 -59.82 -10.80
CA HIS A 332 -29.26 -61.13 -10.33
C HIS A 332 -30.21 -61.73 -9.27
N PRO A 333 -30.55 -63.02 -9.35
CA PRO A 333 -31.39 -63.67 -8.35
C PRO A 333 -30.60 -64.00 -7.08
N LEU A 334 -31.14 -63.63 -5.92
CA LEU A 334 -30.63 -63.98 -4.59
C LEU A 334 -31.81 -64.12 -3.61
N PRO A 335 -31.66 -64.88 -2.50
CA PRO A 335 -31.50 -66.33 -2.41
C PRO A 335 -32.72 -66.97 -1.69
N LEU A 336 -32.89 -68.29 -1.83
CA LEU A 336 -33.92 -69.06 -1.14
C LEU A 336 -33.80 -68.91 0.39
N ARG A 337 -34.85 -68.38 1.03
CA ARG A 337 -34.98 -68.37 2.49
C ARG A 337 -35.06 -69.80 3.02
N ALA A 338 -34.13 -70.15 3.91
CA ALA A 338 -34.23 -71.36 4.73
C ALA A 338 -35.55 -71.32 5.53
N LYS A 339 -36.32 -72.41 5.45
CA LYS A 339 -37.44 -72.65 6.37
C LYS A 339 -36.87 -73.18 7.68
N ILE A 340 -37.52 -72.77 8.76
CA ILE A 340 -37.31 -73.12 10.18
C ILE A 340 -37.16 -74.63 10.35
#